data_AF-A0A519ZF31-F1
#
_entry.id   AF-A0A519ZF31-F1
#
_cell.length_a   1.000
_cell.length_b   1.000
_cell.length_c   1.000
_cell.angle_alpha   90.00
_cell.angle_beta   90.00
_cell.angle_gamma   90.00
#
_symmetry.space_group_name_H-M   'P 1'
#
loop_
_entity.id
_entity.type
_entity.pdbx_description
1 polymer ?
#
loop_
_entity_poly.entity_id
_entity_poly.type
_entity_poly.pdbx_seq_one_letter_code
_entity_poly.pdbx_strand_id
1 'polypeptide(L)'
;MALLSVLIVALRWRYLNEPFDNDITIRMSYAMAATHGAVYYSDLFAFGPPGSLWVNELFVRLLGGNEYAVFAMGSSCSLLTMWGIAALALRWSGSVAALVAAAIWAALSIGISTEANQPNAEAYVMALTVWGFVLLQPPLQDGRPASWPLAAVAAGLLFFLATAVKHHMVFMPLCAFLAHGLIRWRQPAGEPMLNRWLIAAAVVGACWAGLLGYYAFTGRLVALWDGLVGHSLAYAAAQGGVLANLKANLVFDQLVPEVQRSQLLLYALLLVVAVGGALLRWMPGMLLLGWSLG
;
A
#
# COMPACT_ATOMS: atom_id res chain seq x y z
N MET A 1 -17.92 -11.43 -8.89
CA MET A 1 -16.91 -11.33 -7.81
C MET A 1 -16.41 -12.69 -7.33
N ALA A 2 -17.27 -13.57 -6.80
CA ALA A 2 -16.82 -14.90 -6.33
C ALA A 2 -16.06 -15.72 -7.39
N LEU A 3 -16.55 -15.76 -8.63
CA LEU A 3 -15.85 -16.42 -9.74
C LEU A 3 -14.45 -15.83 -10.00
N LEU A 4 -14.30 -14.51 -9.92
CA LEU A 4 -13.00 -13.84 -10.08
C LEU A 4 -12.06 -14.15 -8.91
N SER A 5 -12.58 -14.30 -7.68
CA SER A 5 -11.77 -14.75 -6.54
C SER A 5 -11.22 -16.16 -6.76
N VAL A 6 -12.07 -17.09 -7.21
CA VAL A 6 -11.64 -18.46 -7.55
C VAL A 6 -10.60 -18.42 -8.67
N LEU A 7 -10.82 -17.60 -9.69
CA LEU A 7 -9.87 -17.43 -10.79
C LEU A 7 -8.50 -16.91 -10.32
N ILE A 8 -8.46 -15.89 -9.46
CA ILE A 8 -7.19 -15.38 -8.89
C ILE A 8 -6.42 -16.50 -8.18
N VAL A 9 -7.09 -17.25 -7.30
CA VAL A 9 -6.44 -18.33 -6.55
C VAL A 9 -5.96 -19.43 -7.49
N ALA A 10 -6.79 -19.84 -8.46
CA ALA A 10 -6.44 -20.87 -9.43
C ALA A 10 -5.26 -20.45 -10.33
N LEU A 11 -5.20 -19.20 -10.77
CA LEU A 11 -4.09 -18.70 -11.58
C LEU A 11 -2.81 -18.56 -10.76
N ARG A 12 -2.89 -18.13 -9.50
CA ARG A 12 -1.72 -18.07 -8.61
C ARG A 12 -1.18 -19.45 -8.26
N TRP A 13 -2.01 -20.49 -8.27
CA TRP A 13 -1.58 -21.87 -8.03
C TRP A 13 -0.49 -22.31 -9.01
N ARG A 14 -0.51 -21.80 -10.25
CA ARG A 14 0.54 -22.04 -11.25
C ARG A 14 1.93 -21.61 -10.78
N TYR A 15 2.01 -20.63 -9.88
CA TYR A 15 3.26 -20.06 -9.36
C TYR A 15 3.62 -20.59 -7.97
N LEU A 16 2.91 -21.61 -7.44
CA LEU A 16 3.18 -22.14 -6.10
C LEU A 16 4.64 -22.59 -5.92
N ASN A 17 5.22 -23.18 -6.97
CA ASN A 17 6.59 -23.69 -6.96
C ASN A 17 7.56 -22.79 -7.74
N GLU A 18 7.17 -21.54 -8.02
CA GLU A 18 8.06 -20.58 -8.64
C GLU A 18 9.19 -20.22 -7.66
N PRO A 19 10.45 -20.09 -8.12
CA PRO A 19 11.53 -19.57 -7.29
C PRO A 19 11.15 -18.19 -6.72
N PHE A 20 11.33 -18.03 -5.41
CA PHE A 20 11.02 -16.77 -4.76
C PHE A 20 12.05 -15.71 -5.13
N ASP A 21 11.57 -14.49 -5.31
CA ASP A 21 12.45 -13.34 -5.36
C ASP A 21 13.24 -13.19 -4.05
N ASN A 22 14.39 -12.53 -4.15
CA ASN A 22 15.32 -12.31 -3.04
C ASN A 22 14.62 -11.62 -1.85
N ASP A 23 13.81 -10.60 -2.13
CA ASP A 23 13.11 -9.85 -1.09
C ASP A 23 12.16 -10.73 -0.26
N ILE A 24 11.46 -11.65 -0.92
CA ILE A 24 10.54 -12.58 -0.26
C ILE A 24 11.32 -13.60 0.56
N THR A 25 12.39 -14.14 -0.01
CA THR A 25 13.25 -15.10 0.68
C THR A 25 13.84 -14.52 1.96
N ILE A 26 14.36 -13.28 1.91
CA ILE A 26 14.87 -12.57 3.08
C ILE A 26 13.76 -12.39 4.13
N ARG A 27 12.60 -11.87 3.74
CA ARG A 27 11.49 -11.62 4.69
C ARG A 27 10.96 -12.91 5.31
N MET A 28 10.87 -14.00 4.55
CA MET A 28 10.49 -15.32 5.05
C MET A 28 11.53 -15.87 6.02
N SER A 29 12.83 -15.70 5.75
CA SER A 29 13.89 -16.11 6.66
C SER A 29 13.84 -15.34 7.99
N TYR A 30 13.54 -14.04 7.94
CA TYR A 30 13.37 -13.20 9.13
C TYR A 30 12.14 -13.59 9.92
N ALA A 31 11.02 -13.84 9.24
CA ALA A 31 9.80 -14.34 9.86
C ALA A 31 10.04 -15.68 10.57
N MET A 32 10.73 -16.63 9.93
CA MET A 32 11.11 -17.90 10.56
C MET A 32 11.99 -17.68 11.80
N ALA A 33 13.02 -16.85 11.71
CA ALA A 33 13.86 -16.55 12.87
C ALA A 33 13.06 -15.89 14.01
N ALA A 34 12.15 -14.97 13.70
CA ALA A 34 11.27 -14.32 14.67
C ALA A 34 10.33 -15.32 15.36
N THR A 35 9.81 -16.33 14.64
CA THR A 35 9.02 -17.41 15.27
C THR A 35 9.82 -18.25 16.26
N HIS A 36 11.15 -18.25 16.17
CA HIS A 36 12.07 -18.91 17.11
C HIS A 36 12.64 -17.96 18.18
N GLY A 37 12.08 -16.75 18.30
CA GLY A 37 12.42 -15.80 19.35
C GLY A 37 13.44 -14.73 18.96
N ALA A 38 13.90 -14.70 17.70
CA ALA A 38 14.73 -13.59 17.24
C ALA A 38 13.95 -12.28 17.22
N VAL A 39 14.64 -11.17 17.50
CA VAL A 39 14.04 -9.87 17.72
C VAL A 39 14.44 -8.89 16.60
N TYR A 40 13.45 -8.27 15.95
CA TYR A 40 13.70 -7.27 14.90
C TYR A 40 14.47 -6.06 15.44
N TYR A 41 15.41 -5.58 14.63
CA TYR A 41 16.37 -4.51 14.92
C TYR A 41 17.22 -4.77 16.18
N SER A 42 17.43 -6.05 16.50
CA SER A 42 18.42 -6.54 17.46
C SER A 42 19.21 -7.66 16.79
N ASP A 43 18.54 -8.79 16.56
CA ASP A 43 19.14 -9.99 15.98
C ASP A 43 18.94 -10.01 14.46
N LEU A 44 17.86 -9.37 13.99
CA LEU A 44 17.48 -9.26 12.59
C LEU A 44 17.49 -7.80 12.17
N PHE A 45 18.32 -7.45 11.18
CA PHE A 45 18.37 -6.08 10.64
C PHE A 45 17.63 -6.00 9.30
N ALA A 46 16.60 -5.16 9.22
CA ALA A 46 15.80 -4.98 8.01
C ALA A 46 15.88 -3.54 7.50
N PHE A 47 15.93 -3.37 6.18
CA PHE A 47 15.80 -2.08 5.53
C PHE A 47 14.33 -1.70 5.43
N GLY A 48 13.99 -0.50 5.89
CA GLY A 48 12.61 -0.01 5.98
C GLY A 48 11.92 -0.39 7.30
N PRO A 49 10.60 -0.14 7.41
CA PRO A 49 9.85 -0.37 8.65
C PRO A 49 9.39 -1.84 8.81
N PRO A 50 9.04 -2.26 10.05
CA PRO A 50 8.85 -3.68 10.39
C PRO A 50 7.55 -4.31 9.89
N GLY A 51 6.60 -3.55 9.36
CA GLY A 51 5.24 -4.03 9.07
C GLY A 51 5.20 -5.10 7.99
N SER A 52 6.12 -5.08 7.02
CA SER A 52 6.26 -6.19 6.07
C SER A 52 6.64 -7.49 6.78
N LEU A 53 7.53 -7.43 7.77
CA LEU A 53 7.96 -8.57 8.56
C LEU A 53 6.83 -9.12 9.42
N TRP A 54 5.99 -8.27 10.00
CA TRP A 54 4.81 -8.71 10.76
C TRP A 54 3.83 -9.52 9.93
N VAL A 55 3.59 -9.11 8.68
CA VAL A 55 2.73 -9.85 7.75
C VAL A 55 3.36 -11.22 7.43
N ASN A 56 4.66 -11.24 7.10
CA ASN A 56 5.36 -12.50 6.83
C ASN A 56 5.33 -13.45 8.04
N GLU A 57 5.61 -12.93 9.23
CA GLU A 57 5.59 -13.68 10.48
C GLU A 57 4.20 -14.26 10.78
N LEU A 58 3.12 -13.50 10.54
CA LEU A 58 1.76 -14.01 10.69
C LEU A 58 1.53 -15.27 9.86
N PHE A 59 1.87 -15.23 8.57
CA PHE A 59 1.65 -16.39 7.70
C PHE A 59 2.61 -17.55 8.01
N VAL A 60 3.86 -17.28 8.39
CA VAL A 60 4.79 -18.31 8.84
C VAL A 60 4.30 -18.99 10.12
N ARG A 61 3.73 -18.25 11.08
CA ARG A 61 3.12 -18.84 12.28
C ARG A 61 1.92 -19.72 11.96
N LEU A 62 1.13 -19.36 10.94
CA LEU A 62 -0.10 -20.08 10.57
C LEU A 62 0.16 -21.31 9.70
N LEU A 63 1.14 -21.24 8.79
CA LEU A 63 1.32 -22.22 7.70
C LEU A 63 2.74 -22.82 7.64
N GLY A 64 3.68 -22.30 8.43
CA GLY A 64 5.09 -22.66 8.41
C GLY A 64 5.93 -21.84 7.42
N GLY A 65 7.25 -21.99 7.50
CA GLY A 65 8.19 -21.35 6.57
C GLY A 65 8.31 -22.12 5.26
N ASN A 66 7.25 -22.17 4.46
CA ASN A 66 7.17 -22.90 3.20
C ASN A 66 6.41 -22.11 2.12
N GLU A 67 6.35 -22.68 0.92
CA GLU A 67 5.68 -22.11 -0.26
C GLU A 67 4.18 -21.88 -0.07
N TYR A 68 3.51 -22.66 0.78
CA TYR A 68 2.09 -22.45 1.06
C TYR A 68 1.84 -21.17 1.84
N ALA A 69 2.77 -20.76 2.73
CA ALA A 69 2.68 -19.47 3.41
C ALA A 69 2.78 -18.30 2.41
N VAL A 70 3.72 -18.36 1.47
CA VAL A 70 3.88 -17.36 0.40
C VAL A 70 2.65 -17.32 -0.50
N PHE A 71 2.14 -18.49 -0.92
CA PHE A 71 0.96 -18.61 -1.75
C PHE A 71 -0.30 -18.06 -1.08
N ALA A 72 -0.54 -18.44 0.18
CA ALA A 72 -1.69 -17.96 0.95
C ALA A 72 -1.60 -16.45 1.15
N MET A 73 -0.43 -15.93 1.52
CA MET A 73 -0.19 -14.50 1.69
C MET A 73 -0.47 -13.71 0.41
N GLY A 74 0.09 -14.14 -0.72
CA GLY A 74 -0.12 -13.47 -2.01
C GLY A 74 -1.58 -13.52 -2.45
N SER A 75 -2.22 -14.69 -2.28
CA SER A 75 -3.64 -14.87 -2.61
C SER A 75 -4.53 -13.99 -1.74
N SER A 76 -4.32 -13.95 -0.44
CA SER A 76 -5.06 -13.10 0.50
C SER A 76 -4.92 -11.62 0.14
N CYS A 77 -3.70 -11.13 -0.10
CA CYS A 77 -3.49 -9.73 -0.47
C CYS A 77 -4.15 -9.39 -1.82
N SER A 78 -4.01 -10.23 -2.84
CA SER A 78 -4.68 -9.99 -4.13
C SER A 78 -6.20 -9.98 -4.02
N LEU A 79 -6.78 -10.92 -3.27
CA LEU A 79 -8.22 -10.94 -3.02
C LEU A 79 -8.67 -9.69 -2.28
N LEU A 80 -8.00 -9.32 -1.19
CA LEU A 80 -8.31 -8.10 -0.43
C LEU A 80 -8.23 -6.85 -1.30
N THR A 81 -7.21 -6.74 -2.15
CA THR A 81 -7.09 -5.65 -3.12
C THR A 81 -8.25 -5.66 -4.11
N MET A 82 -8.57 -6.80 -4.74
CA MET A 82 -9.69 -6.92 -5.69
C MET A 82 -11.03 -6.49 -5.08
N TRP A 83 -11.32 -6.95 -3.87
CA TRP A 83 -12.56 -6.61 -3.19
C TRP A 83 -12.58 -5.14 -2.78
N GLY A 84 -11.45 -4.59 -2.33
CA GLY A 84 -11.32 -3.18 -1.98
C GLY A 84 -11.53 -2.25 -3.19
N ILE A 85 -10.89 -2.53 -4.33
CA ILE A 85 -11.06 -1.70 -5.54
C ILE A 85 -12.50 -1.79 -6.06
N ALA A 86 -13.12 -2.97 -6.00
CA ALA A 86 -14.50 -3.16 -6.43
C ALA A 86 -15.45 -2.40 -5.50
N ALA A 87 -15.19 -2.41 -4.19
CA ALA A 87 -15.96 -1.64 -3.21
C ALA A 87 -15.84 -0.12 -3.44
N LEU A 88 -14.65 0.39 -3.78
CA LEU A 88 -14.47 1.80 -4.17
C LEU A 88 -15.20 2.13 -5.46
N ALA A 89 -14.99 1.34 -6.51
CA ALA A 89 -15.62 1.53 -7.81
C ALA A 89 -17.16 1.47 -7.72
N LEU A 90 -17.70 0.59 -6.88
CA LEU A 90 -19.14 0.51 -6.59
C LEU A 90 -19.65 1.83 -6.00
N ARG A 91 -18.90 2.43 -5.07
CA ARG A 91 -19.25 3.70 -4.41
C ARG A 91 -19.17 4.92 -5.32
N TRP A 92 -18.30 4.90 -6.33
CA TRP A 92 -18.09 6.06 -7.21
C TRP A 92 -18.82 5.96 -8.54
N SER A 93 -19.03 4.75 -9.06
CA SER A 93 -19.42 4.55 -10.46
C SER A 93 -20.36 3.37 -10.68
N GLY A 94 -20.83 2.71 -9.62
CA GLY A 94 -21.86 1.67 -9.68
C GLY A 94 -21.33 0.25 -9.96
N SER A 95 -22.26 -0.69 -10.11
CA SER A 95 -21.99 -2.14 -10.12
C SER A 95 -21.18 -2.61 -11.33
N VAL A 96 -21.44 -2.04 -12.51
CA VAL A 96 -20.69 -2.38 -13.74
C VAL A 96 -19.23 -1.98 -13.60
N ALA A 97 -18.95 -0.76 -13.12
CA ALA A 97 -17.60 -0.28 -12.88
C ALA A 97 -16.87 -1.15 -11.83
N ALA A 98 -17.56 -1.58 -10.78
CA ALA A 98 -17.01 -2.49 -9.77
C ALA A 98 -16.59 -3.84 -10.37
N LEU A 99 -17.44 -4.43 -11.22
CA LEU A 99 -17.13 -5.69 -11.89
C LEU A 99 -15.94 -5.54 -12.86
N VAL A 100 -15.92 -4.45 -13.63
CA VAL A 100 -14.81 -4.15 -14.56
C VAL A 100 -13.50 -3.95 -13.80
N ALA A 101 -13.49 -3.17 -12.73
CA ALA A 101 -12.30 -2.96 -11.89
C ALA A 101 -11.78 -4.28 -11.30
N ALA A 102 -12.68 -5.12 -10.78
CA ALA A 102 -12.32 -6.44 -10.28
C ALA A 102 -11.74 -7.36 -11.35
N ALA A 103 -12.33 -7.36 -12.56
CA ALA A 103 -11.86 -8.18 -13.67
C ALA A 103 -10.47 -7.73 -14.16
N ILE A 104 -10.23 -6.42 -14.26
CA ILE A 104 -8.92 -5.86 -14.61
C ILE A 104 -7.88 -6.30 -13.57
N TRP A 105 -8.16 -6.14 -12.28
CA TRP A 105 -7.22 -6.57 -11.25
C TRP A 105 -6.99 -8.08 -11.23
N ALA A 106 -8.03 -8.90 -11.44
CA ALA A 106 -7.85 -10.34 -11.54
C ALA A 106 -6.82 -10.71 -12.64
N ALA A 107 -6.87 -10.01 -13.78
CA ALA A 107 -5.89 -10.17 -14.86
C ALA A 107 -4.49 -9.62 -14.51
N LEU A 108 -4.40 -8.46 -13.85
CA LEU A 108 -3.12 -7.84 -13.48
C LEU A 108 -2.41 -8.58 -12.33
N SER A 109 -3.16 -9.16 -11.40
CA SER A 109 -2.63 -9.77 -10.17
C SER A 109 -1.82 -11.05 -10.37
N ILE A 110 -1.62 -11.46 -11.62
CA ILE A 110 -0.82 -12.63 -12.02
C ILE A 110 0.37 -12.23 -12.90
N GLY A 111 0.58 -10.92 -13.11
CA GLY A 111 1.64 -10.37 -13.95
C GLY A 111 3.02 -10.47 -13.27
N ILE A 112 3.90 -11.25 -13.87
CA ILE A 112 5.30 -11.41 -13.42
C ILE A 112 6.09 -10.12 -13.62
N SER A 113 5.86 -9.41 -14.73
CA SER A 113 6.57 -8.15 -15.04
C SER A 113 6.28 -7.01 -14.07
N THR A 114 5.18 -7.10 -13.32
CA THR A 114 4.80 -6.15 -12.26
C THR A 114 4.97 -6.76 -10.87
N GLU A 115 5.52 -7.98 -10.78
CA GLU A 115 5.67 -8.79 -9.56
C GLU A 115 4.36 -8.99 -8.76
N ALA A 116 3.21 -8.77 -9.40
CA ALA A 116 1.91 -8.81 -8.73
C ALA A 116 1.48 -10.24 -8.38
N ASN A 117 2.10 -11.23 -9.02
CA ASN A 117 1.95 -12.65 -8.73
C ASN A 117 2.55 -13.06 -7.38
N GLN A 118 3.46 -12.28 -6.80
CA GLN A 118 4.14 -12.60 -5.55
C GLN A 118 3.73 -11.65 -4.40
N PRO A 119 3.83 -12.07 -3.12
CA PRO A 119 3.52 -11.23 -1.97
C PRO A 119 4.66 -10.26 -1.63
N ASN A 120 4.94 -9.31 -2.50
CA ASN A 120 5.87 -8.22 -2.18
C ASN A 120 5.23 -7.17 -1.25
N ALA A 121 6.03 -6.20 -0.82
CA ALA A 121 5.58 -5.16 0.11
C ALA A 121 4.45 -4.31 -0.51
N GLU A 122 4.49 -4.10 -1.81
CA GLU A 122 3.50 -3.40 -2.62
C GLU A 122 2.14 -4.09 -2.55
N ALA A 123 2.09 -5.43 -2.65
CA ALA A 123 0.85 -6.18 -2.51
C ALA A 123 0.17 -5.95 -1.14
N TYR A 124 0.94 -5.84 -0.07
CA TYR A 124 0.41 -5.55 1.27
C TYR A 124 -0.12 -4.12 1.34
N VAL A 125 0.66 -3.16 0.86
CA VAL A 125 0.30 -1.74 0.85
C VAL A 125 -0.99 -1.53 0.06
N MET A 126 -1.13 -2.13 -1.12
CA MET A 126 -2.33 -2.02 -1.94
C MET A 126 -3.57 -2.52 -1.20
N ALA A 127 -3.48 -3.70 -0.58
CA ALA A 127 -4.58 -4.29 0.18
C ALA A 127 -4.98 -3.41 1.37
N LEU A 128 -4.01 -2.87 2.12
CA LEU A 128 -4.27 -2.03 3.29
C LEU A 128 -4.84 -0.65 2.89
N THR A 129 -4.20 0.02 1.93
CA THR A 129 -4.57 1.38 1.52
C THR A 129 -5.93 1.43 0.86
N VAL A 130 -6.26 0.47 -0.02
CA VAL A 130 -7.56 0.46 -0.70
C VAL A 130 -8.71 0.36 0.31
N TRP A 131 -8.57 -0.49 1.33
CA TRP A 131 -9.57 -0.62 2.39
C TRP A 131 -9.59 0.60 3.31
N GLY A 132 -8.44 1.23 3.58
CA GLY A 132 -8.38 2.54 4.23
C GLY A 132 -9.25 3.57 3.51
N PHE A 133 -9.14 3.65 2.18
CA PHE A 133 -10.00 4.53 1.38
C PHE A 133 -11.48 4.12 1.42
N VAL A 134 -11.79 2.81 1.33
CA VAL A 134 -13.17 2.30 1.41
C VAL A 134 -13.85 2.73 2.71
N LEU A 135 -13.13 2.64 3.83
CA LEU A 135 -13.67 2.99 5.16
C LEU A 135 -13.88 4.49 5.35
N LEU A 136 -13.08 5.32 4.67
CA LEU A 136 -13.27 6.78 4.70
C LEU A 136 -14.48 7.23 3.87
N GLN A 137 -14.90 6.45 2.87
CA GLN A 137 -16.08 6.77 2.07
C GLN A 137 -17.37 6.73 2.91
N PRO A 138 -18.35 7.61 2.65
CA PRO A 138 -19.67 7.51 3.26
C PRO A 138 -20.35 6.18 2.87
N PRO A 139 -21.21 5.62 3.74
CA PRO A 139 -22.01 4.44 3.41
C PRO A 139 -22.96 4.72 2.24
N LEU A 140 -23.24 3.67 1.44
CA LEU A 140 -23.98 3.75 0.17
C LEU A 140 -25.45 4.15 0.33
N GLN A 141 -26.13 3.69 1.39
CA GLN A 141 -27.51 4.05 1.74
C GLN A 141 -27.88 3.46 3.11
N ASP A 142 -28.96 3.99 3.69
CA ASP A 142 -29.57 3.74 4.99
C ASP A 142 -28.98 4.53 6.16
N GLY A 143 -29.82 5.45 6.67
CA GLY A 143 -29.58 6.39 7.77
C GLY A 143 -29.30 5.78 9.15
N ARG A 144 -28.62 4.63 9.20
CA ARG A 144 -27.92 4.19 10.39
C ARG A 144 -26.53 4.81 10.38
N PRO A 145 -26.17 5.62 11.39
CA PRO A 145 -24.79 6.00 11.56
C PRO A 145 -24.01 4.74 11.96
N ALA A 146 -23.51 3.98 10.98
CA ALA A 146 -22.27 3.25 11.21
C ALA A 146 -21.32 4.30 11.79
N SER A 147 -20.79 4.07 12.99
CA SER A 147 -20.03 5.08 13.73
C SER A 147 -18.83 5.48 12.90
N TRP A 148 -18.98 6.56 12.12
CA TRP A 148 -17.96 7.07 11.23
C TRP A 148 -16.63 7.36 11.95
N PRO A 149 -16.58 7.66 13.28
CA PRO A 149 -15.31 7.73 13.99
C PRO A 149 -14.60 6.37 14.04
N LEU A 150 -15.33 5.26 14.27
CA LEU A 150 -14.73 3.92 14.30
C LEU A 150 -14.21 3.52 12.92
N ALA A 151 -14.96 3.83 11.85
CA ALA A 151 -14.50 3.62 10.48
C ALA A 151 -13.24 4.44 10.16
N ALA A 152 -13.17 5.68 10.63
CA ALA A 152 -11.99 6.53 10.49
C ALA A 152 -10.79 6.02 11.30
N VAL A 153 -11.01 5.51 12.52
CA VAL A 153 -9.97 4.86 13.33
C VAL A 153 -9.45 3.60 12.61
N ALA A 154 -10.34 2.74 12.13
CA ALA A 154 -9.96 1.56 11.37
C ALA A 154 -9.20 1.92 10.08
N ALA A 155 -9.62 2.98 9.37
CA ALA A 155 -8.88 3.49 8.22
C ALA A 155 -7.47 3.97 8.63
N GLY A 156 -7.35 4.71 9.74
CA GLY A 156 -6.07 5.15 10.29
C GLY A 156 -5.15 3.99 10.65
N LEU A 157 -5.68 2.91 11.23
CA LEU A 157 -4.92 1.69 11.52
C LEU A 157 -4.42 1.01 10.22
N LEU A 158 -5.25 0.94 9.19
CA LEU A 158 -4.84 0.40 7.89
C LEU A 158 -3.76 1.26 7.21
N PHE A 159 -3.88 2.59 7.27
CA PHE A 159 -2.82 3.48 6.74
C PHE A 159 -1.55 3.41 7.58
N PHE A 160 -1.65 3.25 8.90
CA PHE A 160 -0.49 2.97 9.74
C PHE A 160 0.19 1.68 9.30
N LEU A 161 -0.55 0.58 9.15
CA LEU A 161 0.02 -0.69 8.70
C LEU A 161 0.66 -0.54 7.31
N ALA A 162 0.04 0.19 6.38
CA ALA A 162 0.61 0.44 5.05
C ALA A 162 1.93 1.22 5.13
N THR A 163 1.98 2.27 5.95
CA THR A 163 3.21 3.05 6.16
C THR A 163 4.26 2.28 6.94
N ALA A 164 3.85 1.39 7.86
CA ALA A 164 4.73 0.46 8.53
C ALA A 164 5.24 -0.65 7.58
N VAL A 165 4.62 -0.88 6.42
CA VAL A 165 5.21 -1.72 5.37
C VAL A 165 6.21 -0.90 4.55
N LYS A 166 5.81 0.30 4.10
CA LYS A 166 6.64 1.25 3.35
C LYS A 166 6.36 2.68 3.79
N HIS A 167 7.29 3.34 4.47
CA HIS A 167 7.03 4.63 5.12
C HIS A 167 6.68 5.76 4.14
N HIS A 168 7.19 5.72 2.90
CA HIS A 168 6.84 6.70 1.86
C HIS A 168 5.38 6.58 1.40
N MET A 169 4.66 5.50 1.73
CA MET A 169 3.23 5.36 1.45
C MET A 169 2.35 6.35 2.22
N VAL A 170 2.94 7.18 3.09
CA VAL A 170 2.26 8.31 3.73
C VAL A 170 1.81 9.36 2.71
N PHE A 171 2.48 9.44 1.55
CA PHE A 171 2.11 10.39 0.50
C PHE A 171 0.73 10.11 -0.09
N MET A 172 0.31 8.84 -0.16
CA MET A 172 -1.00 8.48 -0.70
C MET A 172 -2.18 9.08 0.07
N PRO A 173 -2.36 8.83 1.38
CA PRO A 173 -3.43 9.45 2.16
C PRO A 173 -3.25 10.98 2.27
N LEU A 174 -2.01 11.49 2.26
CA LEU A 174 -1.75 12.92 2.26
C LEU A 174 -2.26 13.59 0.96
N CYS A 175 -1.92 13.05 -0.21
CA CYS A 175 -2.42 13.54 -1.48
C CYS A 175 -3.95 13.47 -1.55
N ALA A 176 -4.55 12.39 -1.05
CA ALA A 176 -6.00 12.25 -0.98
C ALA A 176 -6.65 13.28 -0.04
N PHE A 177 -6.03 13.55 1.11
CA PHE A 177 -6.46 14.59 2.04
C PHE A 177 -6.38 15.99 1.42
N LEU A 178 -5.25 16.32 0.79
CA LEU A 178 -5.05 17.60 0.10
C LEU A 178 -6.01 17.77 -1.07
N ALA A 179 -6.23 16.72 -1.85
CA ALA A 179 -7.22 16.65 -2.91
C ALA A 179 -8.63 16.96 -2.39
N HIS A 180 -9.01 16.33 -1.28
CA HIS A 180 -10.26 16.62 -0.61
C HIS A 180 -10.37 18.07 -0.15
N GLY A 181 -9.31 18.61 0.45
CA GLY A 181 -9.25 20.02 0.87
C GLY A 181 -9.42 21.00 -0.30
N LEU A 182 -8.70 20.75 -1.41
CA LEU A 182 -8.76 21.57 -2.62
C LEU A 182 -10.12 21.52 -3.32
N ILE A 183 -10.73 20.33 -3.42
CA ILE A 183 -12.05 20.14 -4.04
C ILE A 183 -13.14 20.77 -3.17
N ARG A 184 -13.06 20.62 -1.83
CA ARG A 184 -14.10 21.10 -0.90
C ARG A 184 -13.98 22.56 -0.47
N TRP A 185 -12.83 23.22 -0.64
CA TRP A 185 -12.72 24.68 -0.50
C TRP A 185 -13.83 25.41 -1.29
N ARG A 186 -14.27 24.82 -2.41
CA ARG A 186 -15.24 25.42 -3.34
C ARG A 186 -16.68 24.92 -3.21
N GLN A 187 -16.99 24.01 -2.28
CA GLN A 187 -18.37 23.56 -2.02
C GLN A 187 -18.63 23.46 -0.51
N PRO A 188 -19.42 24.36 0.09
CA PRO A 188 -19.77 24.31 1.50
C PRO A 188 -20.82 23.22 1.73
N ALA A 189 -20.39 21.96 1.85
CA ALA A 189 -21.27 20.86 2.24
C ALA A 189 -20.50 19.76 3.00
N GLY A 190 -20.54 19.82 4.33
CA GLY A 190 -20.38 18.69 5.25
C GLY A 190 -19.03 18.57 5.95
N GLU A 191 -18.98 19.02 7.21
CA GLU A 191 -17.96 18.78 8.23
C GLU A 191 -17.52 17.29 8.45
N PRO A 192 -18.30 16.23 8.14
CA PRO A 192 -17.91 14.86 8.50
C PRO A 192 -16.66 14.32 7.81
N MET A 193 -16.33 14.77 6.60
CA MET A 193 -15.24 14.17 5.83
C MET A 193 -13.86 14.63 6.32
N LEU A 194 -13.70 15.92 6.63
CA LEU A 194 -12.45 16.44 7.19
C LEU A 194 -12.14 15.75 8.52
N ASN A 195 -13.14 15.61 9.39
CA ASN A 195 -12.99 14.93 10.68
C ASN A 195 -12.55 13.47 10.52
N ARG A 196 -13.07 12.74 9.51
CA ARG A 196 -12.61 11.37 9.22
C ARG A 196 -11.12 11.31 8.89
N TRP A 197 -10.66 12.22 8.02
CA TRP A 197 -9.24 12.30 7.67
C TRP A 197 -8.37 12.72 8.85
N LEU A 198 -8.81 13.69 9.65
CA LEU A 198 -8.09 14.12 10.85
C LEU A 198 -7.97 13.00 11.88
N ILE A 199 -9.05 12.24 12.12
CA ILE A 199 -9.02 11.07 13.01
C ILE A 199 -8.05 10.01 12.45
N ALA A 200 -8.16 9.68 11.16
CA ALA A 200 -7.26 8.70 10.54
C ALA A 200 -5.79 9.13 10.66
N ALA A 201 -5.48 10.40 10.38
CA ALA A 201 -4.14 10.97 10.52
C ALA A 201 -3.64 10.95 11.97
N ALA A 202 -4.50 11.29 12.93
CA ALA A 202 -4.18 11.22 14.35
C ALA A 202 -3.85 9.78 14.78
N VAL A 203 -4.60 8.79 14.31
CA VAL A 203 -4.33 7.38 14.57
C VAL A 203 -2.99 6.95 13.95
N VAL A 204 -2.72 7.32 12.70
CA VAL A 204 -1.42 7.04 12.06
C VAL A 204 -0.26 7.62 12.89
N GLY A 205 -0.37 8.89 13.29
CA GLY A 205 0.63 9.56 14.11
C GLY A 205 0.83 8.91 15.48
N ALA A 206 -0.27 8.57 16.15
CA ALA A 206 -0.23 7.90 17.45
C ALA A 206 0.40 6.50 17.37
N CYS A 207 0.06 5.70 16.35
CA CYS A 207 0.66 4.38 16.15
C CYS A 207 2.15 4.45 15.81
N TRP A 208 2.57 5.40 14.98
CA TRP A 208 4.00 5.63 14.71
C TRP A 208 4.76 6.11 15.94
N ALA A 209 4.19 7.04 16.71
CA ALA A 209 4.77 7.48 17.98
C ALA A 209 4.92 6.32 18.96
N GLY A 210 3.91 5.45 19.07
CA GLY A 210 3.96 4.23 19.86
C GLY A 210 5.03 3.25 19.39
N LEU A 211 5.16 3.05 18.07
CA LEU A 211 6.19 2.20 17.47
C LEU A 211 7.60 2.72 17.78
N LEU A 212 7.86 4.00 17.52
CA LEU A 212 9.14 4.63 17.83
C LEU A 212 9.43 4.60 19.33
N GLY A 213 8.42 4.88 20.16
CA GLY A 213 8.52 4.80 21.63
C GLY A 213 8.87 3.39 22.11
N TYR A 214 8.30 2.35 21.52
CA TYR A 214 8.64 0.95 21.81
C TYR A 214 10.10 0.63 21.47
N TYR A 215 10.57 1.03 20.29
CA TYR A 215 11.97 0.81 19.90
C TYR A 215 12.94 1.67 20.72
N ALA A 216 12.53 2.86 21.16
CA ALA A 216 13.30 3.68 22.09
C ALA A 216 13.43 3.01 23.46
N PHE A 217 12.31 2.57 24.04
CA PHE A 217 12.26 1.91 25.35
C PHE A 217 13.08 0.62 25.39
N THR A 218 13.15 -0.10 24.29
CA THR A 218 13.90 -1.35 24.18
C THR A 218 15.34 -1.17 23.70
N GLY A 219 15.84 0.07 23.57
CA GLY A 219 17.22 0.36 23.18
C GLY A 219 17.56 0.10 21.71
N ARG A 220 16.55 -0.04 20.85
CA ARG A 220 16.68 -0.44 19.43
C ARG A 220 16.31 0.66 18.44
N LEU A 221 16.02 1.88 18.93
CA LEU A 221 15.61 3.00 18.07
C LEU A 221 16.67 3.37 17.03
N VAL A 222 17.95 3.33 17.39
CA VAL A 222 19.05 3.65 16.45
C VAL A 222 19.05 2.67 15.28
N ALA A 223 18.99 1.36 15.55
CA ALA A 223 18.93 0.33 14.51
C ALA A 223 17.68 0.46 13.64
N LEU A 224 16.51 0.76 14.23
CA LEU A 224 15.31 1.06 13.46
C LEU A 224 15.51 2.29 12.56
N TRP A 225 16.06 3.37 13.09
CA TRP A 225 16.27 4.62 12.36
C TRP A 225 17.24 4.45 11.19
N ASP A 226 18.33 3.72 11.42
CA ASP A 226 19.31 3.39 10.39
C ASP A 226 18.68 2.55 9.26
N GLY A 227 17.83 1.59 9.62
CA GLY A 227 17.06 0.82 8.66
C GLY A 227 16.01 1.65 7.91
N LEU A 228 15.33 2.57 8.58
CA LEU A 228 14.28 3.41 8.00
C LEU A 228 14.81 4.42 6.99
N VAL A 229 15.84 5.17 7.37
CA VAL A 229 16.34 6.32 6.58
C VAL A 229 17.86 6.32 6.43
N GLY A 230 18.60 5.77 7.39
CA GLY A 230 20.07 5.85 7.40
C GLY A 230 20.71 5.26 6.14
N HIS A 231 20.30 4.06 5.75
CA HIS A 231 20.83 3.42 4.54
C HIS A 231 20.52 4.21 3.26
N SER A 232 19.27 4.65 3.10
CA SER A 232 18.85 5.45 1.94
C SER A 232 19.58 6.79 1.86
N LEU A 233 19.84 7.44 3.01
CA LEU A 233 20.59 8.68 3.08
C LEU A 233 22.07 8.47 2.79
N ALA A 234 22.67 7.39 3.29
CA ALA A 234 24.07 7.04 2.99
C ALA A 234 24.25 6.73 1.49
N TYR A 235 23.33 5.97 0.90
CA TYR A 235 23.30 5.71 -0.53
C TYR A 235 23.15 7.00 -1.35
N ALA A 236 22.20 7.86 -0.97
CA ALA A 236 22.03 9.15 -1.63
C ALA A 236 23.28 10.02 -1.51
N ALA A 237 23.94 10.07 -0.34
CA ALA A 237 25.17 10.83 -0.13
C ALA A 237 26.30 10.34 -1.05
N ALA A 238 26.45 9.02 -1.24
CA ALA A 238 27.41 8.45 -2.18
C ALA A 238 27.15 8.83 -3.65
N GLN A 239 25.91 9.23 -3.99
CA GLN A 239 25.50 9.67 -5.33
C GLN A 239 25.41 11.20 -5.47
N GLY A 240 26.04 11.96 -4.56
CA GLY A 240 26.02 13.43 -4.61
C GLY A 240 24.88 14.07 -3.83
N GLY A 241 24.17 13.28 -3.02
CA GLY A 241 23.12 13.72 -2.11
C GLY A 241 21.70 13.62 -2.68
N VAL A 242 20.71 13.75 -1.80
CA VAL A 242 19.28 13.64 -2.14
C VAL A 242 18.89 14.60 -3.27
N LEU A 243 19.37 15.84 -3.23
CA LEU A 243 19.04 16.84 -4.26
C LEU A 243 19.64 16.49 -5.63
N ALA A 244 20.85 15.92 -5.66
CA ALA A 244 21.47 15.48 -6.91
C ALA A 244 20.67 14.31 -7.52
N ASN A 245 20.27 13.35 -6.68
CA ASN A 245 19.42 12.23 -7.10
C ASN A 245 18.07 12.73 -7.64
N LEU A 246 17.40 13.66 -6.95
CA LEU A 246 16.15 14.25 -7.44
C LEU A 246 16.32 14.94 -8.79
N LYS A 247 17.39 15.72 -8.98
CA LYS A 247 17.68 16.39 -10.26
C LYS A 247 17.99 15.39 -11.38
N ALA A 248 18.77 14.35 -11.11
CA ALA A 248 19.10 13.32 -12.08
C ALA A 248 17.83 12.59 -12.58
N ASN A 249 16.89 12.32 -11.66
CA ASN A 249 15.61 11.69 -11.97
C ASN A 249 14.62 12.61 -12.72
N LEU A 250 14.94 13.87 -12.98
CA LEU A 250 14.14 14.74 -13.86
C LEU A 250 14.54 14.60 -15.35
N VAL A 251 15.60 13.83 -15.65
CA VAL A 251 16.00 13.54 -17.03
C VAL A 251 15.07 12.48 -17.60
N PHE A 252 14.56 12.70 -18.82
CA PHE A 252 13.54 11.86 -19.46
C PHE A 252 13.91 10.36 -19.49
N ASP A 253 15.17 10.03 -19.78
CA ASP A 253 15.64 8.64 -19.82
C ASP A 253 15.61 7.94 -18.46
N GLN A 254 15.67 8.70 -17.35
CA GLN A 254 15.49 8.17 -16.00
C GLN A 254 14.03 8.19 -15.56
N LEU A 255 13.22 9.13 -16.08
CA LEU A 255 11.77 9.17 -15.84
C LEU A 255 11.04 7.98 -16.48
N VAL A 256 11.51 7.49 -17.63
CA VAL A 256 10.94 6.32 -18.31
C VAL A 256 12.07 5.35 -18.68
N PRO A 257 12.51 4.52 -17.71
CA PRO A 257 13.50 3.48 -17.94
C PRO A 257 13.11 2.59 -19.12
N GLU A 258 14.09 2.09 -19.87
CA GLU A 258 13.86 1.32 -21.10
C GLU A 258 12.88 0.15 -20.91
N VAL A 259 12.99 -0.55 -19.79
CA VAL A 259 12.13 -1.68 -19.42
C VAL A 259 10.66 -1.26 -19.28
N GLN A 260 10.40 -0.02 -18.86
CA GLN A 260 9.06 0.54 -18.67
C GLN A 260 8.51 1.26 -19.90
N ARG A 261 9.30 1.46 -20.96
CA ARG A 261 8.84 2.14 -22.19
C ARG A 261 7.68 1.42 -22.86
N SER A 262 7.63 0.08 -22.74
CA SER A 262 6.50 -0.73 -23.20
C SER A 262 5.17 -0.40 -22.52
N GLN A 263 5.21 0.24 -21.34
CA GLN A 263 4.06 0.64 -20.53
C GLN A 263 3.69 2.13 -20.73
N LEU A 264 4.36 2.87 -21.61
CA LEU A 264 4.12 4.30 -21.83
C LEU A 264 2.66 4.63 -22.14
N LEU A 265 1.98 3.80 -22.94
CA LEU A 265 0.56 4.01 -23.25
C LEU A 265 -0.30 3.91 -21.99
N LEU A 266 0.01 2.95 -21.11
CA LEU A 266 -0.68 2.79 -19.83
C LEU A 266 -0.43 4.01 -18.93
N TYR A 267 0.81 4.49 -18.85
CA TYR A 267 1.13 5.70 -18.08
C TYR A 267 0.45 6.94 -18.65
N ALA A 268 0.40 7.09 -19.97
CA ALA A 268 -0.31 8.19 -20.62
C ALA A 268 -1.81 8.14 -20.32
N LEU A 269 -2.43 6.95 -20.39
CA LEU A 269 -3.83 6.75 -20.03
C LEU A 269 -4.07 7.06 -18.55
N LEU A 270 -3.22 6.56 -17.65
CA LEU A 270 -3.29 6.86 -16.21
C LEU A 270 -3.14 8.35 -15.95
N LEU A 271 -2.23 9.03 -16.64
CA LEU A 271 -2.04 10.48 -16.54
C LEU A 271 -3.27 11.23 -17.06
N VAL A 272 -3.86 10.82 -18.18
CA VAL A 272 -5.10 11.42 -18.70
C VAL A 272 -6.26 11.22 -17.73
N VAL A 273 -6.39 10.05 -17.11
CA VAL A 273 -7.42 9.79 -16.10
C VAL A 273 -7.13 10.57 -14.81
N ALA A 274 -5.86 10.68 -14.41
CA ALA A 274 -5.42 11.41 -13.23
C ALA A 274 -5.60 12.91 -13.37
N VAL A 275 -5.11 13.51 -14.47
CA VAL A 275 -5.22 14.92 -14.81
C VAL A 275 -6.63 15.27 -15.22
N GLY A 276 -7.26 14.49 -16.09
CA GLY A 276 -8.67 14.66 -16.45
C GLY A 276 -9.56 14.55 -15.20
N GLY A 277 -9.30 13.57 -14.33
CA GLY A 277 -9.96 13.45 -13.04
C GLY A 277 -9.69 14.65 -12.14
N ALA A 278 -8.45 15.12 -12.00
CA ALA A 278 -8.12 16.28 -11.17
C ALA A 278 -8.75 17.59 -11.70
N LEU A 279 -8.72 17.81 -13.02
CA LEU A 279 -9.33 18.95 -13.69
C LEU A 279 -10.86 18.92 -13.59
N LEU A 280 -11.45 17.74 -13.72
CA LEU A 280 -12.88 17.50 -13.52
C LEU A 280 -13.26 17.41 -12.02
N ARG A 281 -12.28 17.50 -11.11
CA ARG A 281 -12.43 17.40 -9.65
C ARG A 281 -12.99 16.07 -9.15
N TRP A 282 -12.67 15.00 -9.88
CA TRP A 282 -12.98 13.62 -9.56
C TRP A 282 -11.90 13.07 -8.63
N MET A 283 -12.31 12.78 -7.39
CA MET A 283 -11.50 12.13 -6.35
C MET A 283 -10.68 10.90 -6.82
N PRO A 284 -11.17 10.03 -7.73
CA PRO A 284 -10.36 8.98 -8.33
C PRO A 284 -9.05 9.47 -8.99
N GLY A 285 -9.07 10.62 -9.67
CA GLY A 285 -7.89 11.14 -10.37
C GLY A 285 -6.77 11.58 -9.43
N MET A 286 -7.11 12.13 -8.26
CA MET A 286 -6.12 12.54 -7.27
C MET A 286 -5.60 11.37 -6.42
N LEU A 287 -6.39 10.30 -6.31
CA LEU A 287 -5.92 9.03 -5.74
C LEU A 287 -4.92 8.34 -6.65
N LEU A 288 -5.16 8.37 -7.97
CA LEU A 288 -4.19 7.89 -8.96
C LEU A 288 -2.90 8.72 -8.95
N LEU A 289 -2.98 10.04 -8.76
CA LEU A 289 -1.79 10.87 -8.53
C LEU A 289 -1.03 10.44 -7.26
N GLY A 290 -1.74 10.23 -6.15
CA GLY A 290 -1.13 9.72 -4.92
C GLY A 290 -0.45 8.35 -5.11
N TRP A 291 -1.08 7.44 -5.87
CA TRP A 291 -0.51 6.13 -6.22
C TRP A 291 0.68 6.22 -7.18
N SER A 292 0.76 7.28 -8.00
CA SER A 292 1.92 7.50 -8.88
C SER A 292 3.11 8.16 -8.19
N LEU A 293 2.89 8.77 -7.02
CA LEU A 293 3.90 9.50 -6.25
C LEU A 293 4.44 8.70 -5.05
N GLY A 294 3.67 7.71 -4.56
CA GLY A 294 4.09 6.76 -3.53
C GLY A 294 4.68 5.52 -4.17
#